data_AF-A0A377TK83-F1
#
_entry.id   AF-A0A377TK83-F1
#
_cell.length_a   1.000
_cell.length_b   1.000
_cell.length_c   1.000
_cell.angle_alpha   90.00
_cell.angle_beta   90.00
_cell.angle_gamma   90.00
#
_symmetry.space_group_name_H-M   'P 1'
#
loop_
_entity.id
_entity.type
_entity.pdbx_description
1 polymer ?
#
loop_
_entity_poly.entity_id
_entity_poly.type
_entity_poly.pdbx_seq_one_letter_code
_entity_poly.pdbx_strand_id
1 'polypeptide(L)'
;MFGIIIRLPDWMVRHILRLAEGHQRIREEYAIGTGRWRALPFAVNVLTHSRQRYRRNLRFYADEPRLQVGGPTWHWVREGMLAGDEVLANVEKDTAPTLLLQAEEERVVDNLMHDRYCELRAAAGHPCEGGKPLVIEGAYHEILFEKDAMRSVALNAIVEFFNRHT
;
A
#
# COMPACT_ATOMS: atom_id res chain seq x y z
N MET A 1 4.66 -0.23 -1.22
CA MET A 1 3.66 -0.65 -0.22
C MET A 1 4.31 -0.50 1.13
N PHE A 2 3.76 0.31 2.00
CA PHE A 2 4.29 0.53 3.34
C PHE A 2 3.50 -0.37 4.31
N GLY A 3 4.19 -1.19 5.10
CA GLY A 3 3.54 -2.22 5.94
C GLY A 3 2.94 -3.39 5.16
N ILE A 4 3.74 -4.14 4.38
CA ILE A 4 3.23 -5.33 3.68
C ILE A 4 2.77 -6.38 4.71
N ILE A 5 1.52 -6.84 4.62
CA ILE A 5 1.01 -7.89 5.52
C ILE A 5 1.58 -9.24 5.10
N ILE A 6 2.38 -9.85 5.98
CA ILE A 6 2.84 -11.24 5.84
C ILE A 6 2.38 -12.00 7.07
N ARG A 7 1.63 -13.09 6.88
CA ARG A 7 1.04 -13.90 7.97
C ARG A 7 2.06 -14.83 8.63
N LEU A 8 3.24 -14.30 8.94
CA LEU A 8 4.35 -14.99 9.59
C LEU A 8 5.06 -14.00 10.52
N PRO A 9 5.65 -14.46 11.65
CA PRO A 9 6.46 -13.59 12.50
C PRO A 9 7.60 -12.91 11.72
N ASP A 10 7.84 -11.62 12.00
CA ASP A 10 8.82 -10.79 11.29
C ASP A 10 10.23 -11.43 11.25
N TRP A 11 10.70 -12.00 12.37
CA TRP A 11 11.99 -12.70 12.43
C TRP A 11 12.08 -13.81 11.37
N MET A 12 11.02 -14.60 11.22
CA MET A 12 10.99 -15.73 10.30
C MET A 12 10.95 -15.25 8.85
N VAL A 13 10.15 -14.21 8.58
CA VAL A 13 10.09 -13.56 7.27
C VAL A 13 11.47 -13.05 6.87
N ARG A 14 12.16 -12.31 7.74
CA ARG A 14 13.50 -11.77 7.47
C ARG A 14 14.53 -12.87 7.21
N HIS A 15 14.44 -14.01 7.90
CA HIS A 15 15.30 -15.16 7.63
C HIS A 15 15.03 -15.78 6.24
N ILE A 16 13.76 -16.00 5.89
CA ILE A 16 13.37 -16.54 4.57
C ILE A 16 13.86 -15.61 3.46
N LEU A 17 13.61 -14.30 3.60
CA LEU A 17 14.02 -13.29 2.63
C LEU A 17 15.54 -13.25 2.45
N ARG A 18 16.30 -13.37 3.55
CA ARG A 18 17.78 -13.42 3.47
C ARG A 18 18.28 -14.65 2.72
N LEU A 19 17.68 -15.82 2.96
CA LEU A 19 18.03 -17.06 2.25
C LEU A 19 17.67 -16.99 0.77
N ALA A 20 16.50 -16.44 0.44
CA ALA A 20 16.03 -16.23 -0.93
C ALA A 20 16.94 -15.25 -1.68
N GLU A 21 17.35 -14.15 -1.05
CA GLU A 21 18.23 -13.13 -1.62
C GLU A 21 19.59 -13.69 -2.05
N GLY A 22 20.11 -14.67 -1.31
CA GLY A 22 21.38 -15.34 -1.62
C GLY A 22 21.37 -16.19 -2.90
N HIS A 23 20.19 -16.44 -3.48
CA HIS A 23 20.03 -17.27 -4.67
C HIS A 23 19.22 -16.53 -5.73
N GLN A 24 19.89 -16.02 -6.79
CA GLN A 24 19.27 -15.17 -7.81
C GLN A 24 17.95 -15.73 -8.36
N ARG A 25 17.91 -17.03 -8.67
CA ARG A 25 16.70 -17.68 -9.17
C ARG A 25 15.54 -17.61 -8.18
N ILE A 26 15.78 -17.86 -6.90
CA ILE A 26 14.73 -17.83 -5.87
C ILE A 26 14.30 -16.38 -5.65
N ARG A 27 15.24 -15.45 -5.56
CA ARG A 27 14.99 -14.02 -5.39
C ARG A 27 14.06 -13.43 -6.46
N GLU A 28 14.24 -13.83 -7.71
CA GLU A 28 13.44 -13.35 -8.86
C GLU A 28 12.10 -14.09 -9.01
N GLU A 29 11.88 -15.19 -8.28
CA GLU A 29 10.60 -15.89 -8.26
C GLU A 29 9.55 -15.16 -7.40
N TYR A 30 8.27 -15.39 -7.71
CA TYR A 30 7.14 -14.90 -6.95
C TYR A 30 7.20 -15.39 -5.50
N ALA A 31 6.92 -14.50 -4.54
CA ALA A 31 6.83 -14.89 -3.14
C ALA A 31 5.69 -15.89 -2.93
N ILE A 32 5.79 -16.72 -1.88
CA ILE A 32 4.76 -17.73 -1.59
C ILE A 32 3.37 -17.08 -1.49
N GLY A 33 2.38 -17.69 -2.15
CA GLY A 33 1.00 -17.21 -2.19
C GLY A 33 0.74 -16.12 -3.23
N THR A 34 1.76 -15.70 -3.97
CA THR A 34 1.67 -14.72 -5.05
C THR A 34 1.91 -15.40 -6.41
N GLY A 35 1.89 -14.63 -7.51
CA GLY A 35 2.12 -15.21 -8.83
C GLY A 35 1.87 -14.23 -9.96
N ARG A 36 1.88 -14.77 -11.18
CA ARG A 36 1.47 -14.01 -12.37
C ARG A 36 0.07 -13.44 -12.19
N TRP A 37 -0.17 -12.31 -12.83
CA TRP A 37 -1.48 -11.67 -12.82
C TRP A 37 -2.57 -12.64 -13.30
N ARG A 38 -3.72 -12.59 -12.63
CA ARG A 38 -4.94 -13.31 -13.00
C ARG A 38 -6.15 -12.42 -12.72
N ALA A 39 -7.12 -12.41 -13.61
CA ALA A 39 -8.39 -11.73 -13.38
C ALA A 39 -9.21 -12.51 -12.34
N LEU A 40 -9.30 -11.96 -11.12
CA LEU A 40 -10.13 -12.54 -10.06
C LEU A 40 -11.60 -12.13 -10.25
N PRO A 41 -12.56 -12.96 -9.81
CA PRO A 41 -13.95 -12.53 -9.72
C PRO A 41 -14.10 -11.34 -8.77
N PHE A 42 -14.98 -10.39 -9.11
CA PHE A 42 -15.25 -9.23 -8.25
C PHE A 42 -15.66 -9.63 -6.82
N ALA A 43 -16.35 -10.78 -6.64
CA ALA A 43 -16.81 -11.23 -5.33
C ALA A 43 -15.69 -11.54 -4.32
N VAL A 44 -14.47 -11.83 -4.80
CA VAL A 44 -13.30 -12.14 -3.94
C VAL A 44 -12.25 -11.04 -3.97
N ASN A 45 -12.55 -9.90 -4.61
CA ASN A 45 -11.64 -8.77 -4.67
C ASN A 45 -11.58 -8.06 -3.30
N VAL A 46 -10.41 -7.54 -2.97
CA VAL A 46 -10.15 -6.77 -1.74
C VAL A 46 -9.63 -5.36 -2.06
N LEU A 47 -9.84 -4.91 -3.29
CA LEU A 47 -9.24 -3.68 -3.81
C LEU A 47 -10.24 -2.53 -3.85
N THR A 48 -11.49 -2.80 -4.22
CA THR A 48 -12.51 -1.75 -4.36
C THR A 48 -13.93 -2.31 -4.29
N HIS A 49 -14.87 -1.53 -3.75
CA HIS A 49 -16.30 -1.80 -3.86
C HIS A 49 -16.91 -1.36 -5.21
N SER A 50 -16.16 -0.68 -6.08
CA SER A 50 -16.64 -0.21 -7.37
C SER A 50 -16.47 -1.26 -8.47
N ARG A 51 -17.53 -2.00 -8.76
CA ARG A 51 -17.55 -3.00 -9.85
C ARG A 51 -17.18 -2.40 -11.21
N GLN A 52 -17.58 -1.16 -11.47
CA GLN A 52 -17.30 -0.48 -12.73
C GLN A 52 -15.81 -0.17 -12.88
N ARG A 53 -15.18 0.38 -11.84
CA ARG A 53 -13.74 0.69 -11.87
C ARG A 53 -12.89 -0.57 -11.81
N TYR A 54 -13.30 -1.58 -11.04
CA TYR A 54 -12.68 -2.89 -11.06
C TYR A 54 -12.66 -3.49 -12.47
N ARG A 55 -13.80 -3.50 -13.16
CA ARG A 55 -13.89 -4.00 -14.55
C ARG A 55 -13.02 -3.18 -15.51
N ARG A 56 -12.98 -1.86 -15.33
CA ARG A 56 -12.12 -0.98 -16.14
C ARG A 56 -10.63 -1.32 -15.95
N ASN A 57 -10.18 -1.50 -14.69
CA ASN A 57 -8.80 -1.87 -14.38
C ASN A 57 -8.43 -3.24 -14.98
N LEU A 58 -9.32 -4.23 -14.86
CA LEU A 58 -9.12 -5.53 -15.51
C LEU A 58 -9.01 -5.42 -17.03
N ARG A 59 -9.81 -4.55 -17.65
CA ARG A 59 -9.79 -4.36 -19.11
C ARG A 59 -8.47 -3.76 -19.58
N PHE A 60 -7.85 -2.84 -18.84
CA PHE A 60 -6.53 -2.31 -19.21
C PHE A 60 -5.48 -3.42 -19.31
N TYR A 61 -5.48 -4.37 -18.38
CA TYR A 61 -4.54 -5.49 -18.38
C TYR A 61 -4.89 -6.56 -19.42
N ALA A 62 -6.16 -6.70 -19.78
CA ALA A 62 -6.59 -7.60 -20.85
C ALA A 62 -6.25 -7.05 -22.24
N ASP A 63 -6.46 -5.75 -22.45
CA ASP A 63 -6.26 -5.07 -23.73
C ASP A 63 -4.76 -4.85 -24.03
N GLU A 64 -3.92 -4.65 -23.00
CA GLU A 64 -2.46 -4.55 -23.13
C GLU A 64 -1.74 -5.46 -22.11
N PRO A 65 -1.47 -6.73 -22.47
CA PRO A 65 -0.84 -7.70 -21.58
C PRO A 65 0.56 -7.29 -21.09
N ARG A 66 1.27 -6.40 -21.80
CA ARG A 66 2.60 -5.92 -21.36
C ARG A 66 2.55 -5.04 -20.11
N LEU A 67 1.38 -4.51 -19.76
CA LEU A 67 1.17 -3.73 -18.53
C LEU A 67 0.89 -4.60 -17.30
N GLN A 68 0.71 -5.91 -17.47
CA GLN A 68 0.33 -6.79 -16.37
C GLN A 68 1.44 -6.88 -15.31
N VAL A 69 1.10 -6.41 -14.12
CA VAL A 69 1.92 -6.59 -12.92
C VAL A 69 1.34 -7.75 -12.11
N GLY A 70 2.16 -8.78 -11.88
CA GLY A 70 1.82 -9.90 -11.00
C GLY A 70 1.97 -9.52 -9.53
N GLY A 71 1.91 -10.52 -8.65
CA GLY A 71 2.26 -10.35 -7.25
C GLY A 71 3.76 -10.09 -7.04
N PRO A 72 4.16 -9.74 -5.82
CA PRO A 72 5.55 -9.40 -5.53
C PRO A 72 6.48 -10.62 -5.57
N THR A 73 7.70 -10.43 -6.06
CA THR A 73 8.79 -11.41 -5.96
C THR A 73 9.39 -11.41 -4.55
N TRP A 74 10.17 -12.44 -4.21
CA TRP A 74 10.90 -12.47 -2.95
C TRP A 74 11.79 -11.25 -2.75
N HIS A 75 12.49 -10.82 -3.81
CA HIS A 75 13.26 -9.58 -3.80
C HIS A 75 12.39 -8.38 -3.48
N TRP A 76 11.26 -8.24 -4.17
CA TRP A 76 10.39 -7.09 -4.01
C TRP A 76 9.84 -7.00 -2.59
N VAL A 77 9.45 -8.13 -2.00
CA VAL A 77 8.99 -8.18 -0.60
C VAL A 77 10.10 -7.69 0.34
N ARG A 78 11.34 -8.16 0.13
CA ARG A 78 12.50 -7.74 0.91
C ARG A 78 12.73 -6.23 0.80
N GLU A 79 12.80 -5.70 -0.41
CA GLU A 79 13.02 -4.27 -0.62
C GLU A 79 11.88 -3.42 -0.06
N GLY A 80 10.63 -3.90 -0.19
CA GLY A 80 9.48 -3.24 0.41
C GLY A 80 9.54 -3.15 1.93
N MET A 81 10.00 -4.22 2.60
CA MET A 81 10.22 -4.21 4.06
C MET A 81 11.37 -3.29 4.46
N LEU A 82 12.49 -3.34 3.76
CA LEU A 82 13.65 -2.50 4.04
C LEU A 82 13.33 -1.01 3.84
N ALA A 83 12.62 -0.66 2.77
CA ALA A 83 12.17 0.71 2.52
C ALA A 83 11.20 1.18 3.61
N GLY A 84 10.33 0.30 4.11
CA GLY A 84 9.44 0.62 5.24
C GLY A 84 10.20 0.88 6.53
N ASP A 85 11.17 0.02 6.86
CA ASP A 85 12.05 0.22 8.02
C ASP A 85 12.83 1.54 7.90
N GLU A 86 13.35 1.84 6.70
CA GLU A 86 14.12 3.06 6.43
C GLU A 86 13.28 4.33 6.58
N VAL A 87 12.03 4.32 6.10
CA VAL A 87 11.09 5.43 6.28
C VAL A 87 10.82 5.69 7.76
N LEU A 88 10.58 4.64 8.55
CA LEU A 88 10.35 4.79 10.00
C LEU A 88 11.60 5.25 10.74
N ALA A 89 12.78 4.77 10.34
CA ALA A 89 14.06 5.11 10.98
C ALA A 89 14.56 6.52 10.67
N ASN A 90 14.08 7.14 9.59
CA ASN A 90 14.49 8.48 9.14
C ASN A 90 13.31 9.47 9.10
N VAL A 91 12.23 9.16 9.81
CA VAL A 91 10.97 9.91 9.83
C VAL A 91 11.16 11.38 10.23
N GLU A 92 12.16 11.68 11.07
CA GLU A 92 12.52 13.03 11.50
C GLU A 92 13.08 13.91 10.37
N LYS A 93 13.61 13.29 9.31
CA LYS A 93 14.08 13.98 8.11
C LYS A 93 12.95 14.30 7.14
N ASP A 94 11.79 13.68 7.30
CA ASP A 94 10.61 13.90 6.48
C ASP A 94 9.81 15.12 6.96
N THR A 95 10.29 16.29 6.55
CA THR A 95 9.75 17.60 6.93
C THR A 95 8.68 18.12 5.96
N ALA A 96 8.39 17.41 4.88
CA ALA A 96 7.42 17.83 3.88
C ALA A 96 5.99 17.83 4.49
N PRO A 97 5.11 18.77 4.13
CA PRO A 97 3.69 18.63 4.47
C PRO A 97 3.15 17.31 3.91
N THR A 98 2.45 16.53 4.75
CA THR A 98 2.00 15.18 4.37
C THR A 98 0.55 14.97 4.79
N LEU A 99 -0.31 14.72 3.81
CA LEU A 99 -1.62 14.10 4.00
C LEU A 99 -1.48 12.58 3.79
N LEU A 100 -1.81 11.79 4.81
CA LEU A 100 -1.84 10.33 4.71
C LEU A 100 -3.30 9.84 4.65
N LEU A 101 -3.67 9.16 3.57
CA LEU A 101 -4.99 8.53 3.43
C LEU A 101 -4.93 7.06 3.81
N GLN A 102 -5.91 6.59 4.58
CA GLN A 102 -5.96 5.22 5.08
C GLN A 102 -7.31 4.59 4.78
N ALA A 103 -7.32 3.34 4.29
CA ALA A 103 -8.54 2.58 4.07
C ALA A 103 -8.93 1.82 5.34
N GLU A 104 -10.19 1.90 5.78
CA GLU A 104 -10.62 1.23 7.01
C GLU A 104 -10.60 -0.31 6.87
N GLU A 105 -11.15 -0.85 5.79
CA GLU A 105 -11.22 -2.30 5.52
C GLU A 105 -10.03 -2.79 4.69
N GLU A 106 -8.84 -2.30 5.01
CA GLU A 106 -7.57 -2.66 4.37
C GLU A 106 -7.18 -4.12 4.65
N ARG A 107 -6.65 -4.82 3.64
CA ARG A 107 -6.26 -6.25 3.71
C ARG A 107 -4.95 -6.60 3.00
N VAL A 108 -4.33 -5.62 2.33
CA VAL A 108 -3.11 -5.76 1.55
C VAL A 108 -1.92 -5.18 2.30
N VAL A 109 -2.11 -4.04 2.98
CA VAL A 109 -1.10 -3.39 3.83
C VAL A 109 -1.58 -3.20 5.27
N ASP A 110 -0.66 -2.92 6.19
CA ASP A 110 -0.94 -2.81 7.61
C ASP A 110 -1.14 -1.34 8.01
N ASN A 111 -2.38 -1.01 8.37
CA ASN A 111 -2.74 0.31 8.87
C ASN A 111 -1.95 0.73 10.12
N LEU A 112 -1.49 -0.22 10.95
CA LEU A 112 -0.67 0.12 12.12
C LEU A 112 0.65 0.81 11.73
N MET A 113 1.17 0.53 10.53
CA MET A 113 2.38 1.20 10.05
C MET A 113 2.09 2.65 9.66
N HIS A 114 0.91 2.94 9.12
CA HIS A 114 0.47 4.30 8.84
C HIS A 114 0.31 5.12 10.11
N ASP A 115 -0.36 4.54 11.12
CA ASP A 115 -0.52 5.14 12.45
C ASP A 115 0.86 5.44 13.06
N ARG A 116 1.75 4.43 13.05
CA ARG A 116 3.10 4.56 13.60
C ARG A 116 3.92 5.65 12.92
N TYR A 117 3.83 5.75 11.60
CA TYR A 117 4.52 6.80 10.84
C TYR A 117 4.02 8.19 11.25
N CYS A 118 2.70 8.41 11.34
CA CYS A 118 2.18 9.71 11.76
C CYS A 118 2.50 10.04 13.23
N GLU A 119 2.50 9.06 14.14
CA GLU A 119 2.95 9.24 15.53
C GLU A 119 4.40 9.72 15.60
N LEU A 120 5.30 9.05 14.86
CA LEU A 120 6.72 9.40 14.84
C LEU A 120 6.96 10.78 14.22
N ARG A 121 6.24 11.12 13.15
CA ARG A 121 6.27 12.45 12.54
C ARG A 121 5.80 13.54 13.50
N ALA A 122 4.71 13.29 14.24
CA ALA A 122 4.24 14.21 15.27
C ALA A 122 5.28 14.40 16.38
N ALA A 123 5.92 13.32 16.84
CA ALA A 123 6.99 13.38 17.84
C ALA A 123 8.23 14.14 17.34
N ALA A 124 8.52 14.08 16.04
CA ALA A 124 9.60 14.84 15.39
C ALA A 124 9.25 16.31 15.12
N GLY A 125 8.04 16.77 15.45
CA GLY A 125 7.60 18.15 15.24
C GLY A 125 7.07 18.46 13.84
N HIS A 126 6.81 17.43 13.03
CA HIS A 126 6.31 17.56 11.65
C HIS A 126 5.07 16.68 11.45
N PRO A 127 3.97 16.90 12.20
CA PRO A 127 2.81 16.01 12.17
C PRO A 127 2.22 15.86 10.77
N CYS A 128 1.62 14.71 10.49
CA CYS A 128 0.71 14.56 9.35
C CYS A 128 -0.44 15.58 9.45
N GLU A 129 -1.05 15.94 8.33
CA GLU A 129 -2.27 16.76 8.31
C GLU A 129 -3.35 16.14 9.22
N GLY A 130 -3.93 16.94 10.11
CA GLY A 130 -4.87 16.44 11.11
C GLY A 130 -4.26 15.62 12.25
N GLY A 131 -2.93 15.49 12.31
CA GLY A 131 -2.17 14.81 13.36
C GLY A 131 -2.21 13.28 13.30
N LYS A 132 -2.95 12.70 12.36
CA LYS A 132 -3.17 11.25 12.19
C LYS A 132 -3.55 10.93 10.75
N PRO A 133 -3.56 9.65 10.33
CA PRO A 133 -4.07 9.29 9.01
C PRO A 133 -5.55 9.68 8.86
N LEU A 134 -5.92 10.20 7.69
CA LEU A 134 -7.32 10.40 7.32
C LEU A 134 -7.91 9.05 6.88
N VAL A 135 -8.66 8.44 7.78
CA VAL A 135 -9.34 7.16 7.53
C VAL A 135 -10.58 7.37 6.67
N ILE A 136 -10.67 6.63 5.57
CA ILE A 136 -11.84 6.56 4.71
C ILE A 136 -12.66 5.34 5.13
N GLU A 137 -13.75 5.59 5.84
CA GLU A 137 -14.63 4.58 6.40
C GLU A 137 -15.16 3.62 5.31
N GLY A 138 -15.12 2.32 5.60
CA GLY A 138 -15.52 1.23 4.72
C GLY A 138 -14.69 1.04 3.45
N ALA A 139 -13.62 1.82 3.23
CA ALA A 139 -12.83 1.70 2.00
C ALA A 139 -11.97 0.43 1.99
N TYR A 140 -11.81 -0.16 0.81
CA TYR A 140 -10.76 -1.14 0.50
C TYR A 140 -9.47 -0.44 0.04
N HIS A 141 -8.46 -1.26 -0.28
CA HIS A 141 -7.09 -0.84 -0.59
C HIS A 141 -6.97 0.31 -1.61
N GLU A 142 -7.73 0.27 -2.71
CA GLU A 142 -7.65 1.28 -3.77
C GLU A 142 -8.65 2.44 -3.55
N ILE A 143 -8.40 3.27 -2.54
CA ILE A 143 -9.26 4.40 -2.13
C ILE A 143 -9.69 5.29 -3.31
N LEU A 144 -8.79 5.61 -4.25
CA LEU A 144 -9.11 6.45 -5.41
C LEU A 144 -9.93 5.73 -6.50
N PHE A 145 -10.09 4.43 -6.37
CA PHE A 145 -10.93 3.58 -7.21
C PHE A 145 -12.18 3.07 -6.48
N GLU A 146 -12.44 3.49 -5.23
CA GLU A 146 -13.62 3.10 -4.44
C GLU A 146 -14.96 3.61 -4.98
N LYS A 147 -16.09 3.26 -4.38
CA LYS A 147 -17.38 3.92 -4.71
C LYS A 147 -17.31 5.44 -4.54
N ASP A 148 -18.18 6.15 -5.25
CA ASP A 148 -18.12 7.60 -5.35
C ASP A 148 -18.21 8.31 -4.00
N ALA A 149 -19.02 7.82 -3.07
CA ALA A 149 -19.13 8.39 -1.72
C ALA A 149 -17.79 8.43 -0.98
N MET A 150 -17.00 7.35 -1.04
CA MET A 150 -15.68 7.27 -0.41
C MET A 150 -14.63 8.03 -1.23
N ARG A 151 -14.66 7.88 -2.55
CA ARG A 151 -13.71 8.56 -3.44
C ARG A 151 -13.83 10.09 -3.36
N SER A 152 -15.04 10.63 -3.25
CA SER A 152 -15.22 12.09 -3.14
C SER A 152 -14.59 12.64 -1.87
N VAL A 153 -14.68 11.92 -0.75
CA VAL A 153 -14.00 12.30 0.49
C VAL A 153 -12.49 12.38 0.27
N ALA A 154 -11.89 11.33 -0.29
CA ALA A 154 -10.46 11.29 -0.57
C ALA A 154 -10.01 12.40 -1.54
N LEU A 155 -10.74 12.62 -2.64
CA LEU A 155 -10.38 13.63 -3.64
C LEU A 155 -10.51 15.06 -3.10
N ASN A 156 -11.57 15.35 -2.34
CA ASN A 156 -11.74 16.66 -1.73
C ASN A 156 -10.59 16.93 -0.76
N ALA A 157 -10.25 15.97 0.10
CA ALA A 157 -9.11 16.09 1.02
C ALA A 157 -7.78 16.34 0.28
N ILE A 158 -7.52 15.63 -0.81
CA ILE A 158 -6.32 15.82 -1.64
C ILE A 158 -6.28 17.22 -2.24
N VAL A 159 -7.38 17.67 -2.87
CA VAL A 159 -7.44 18.99 -3.51
C VAL A 159 -7.29 20.10 -2.48
N GLU A 160 -8.00 20.00 -1.35
CA GLU A 160 -7.90 20.95 -0.25
C GLU A 160 -6.48 21.00 0.33
N PHE A 161 -5.82 19.85 0.48
CA PHE A 161 -4.44 19.78 0.94
C PHE A 161 -3.50 20.50 -0.02
N PHE A 162 -3.54 20.18 -1.32
CA PHE A 162 -2.67 20.84 -2.29
C PHE A 162 -2.92 22.34 -2.37
N ASN A 163 -4.19 22.79 -2.32
CA ASN A 163 -4.51 24.22 -2.34
C ASN A 163 -3.93 24.99 -1.13
N ARG A 164 -3.71 24.35 0.02
CA ARG A 164 -3.09 24.97 1.20
C ARG A 164 -1.56 25.05 1.11
N HIS A 165 -0.94 24.28 0.21
CA HIS A 165 0.51 24.12 0.09
C HIS A 165 1.04 24.49 -1.32
N THR A 166 0.26 25.28 -2.07
CA THR A 166 0.67 25.99 -3.30
C THR A 166 1.08 27.40 -3.00
#